data_AF-A0ABD2WPX9-F1
#
_entry.id   AF-A0ABD2WPX9-F1
#
_cell.length_a   1.000
_cell.length_b   1.000
_cell.length_c   1.000
_cell.angle_alpha   90.00
_cell.angle_beta   90.00
_cell.angle_gamma   90.00
#
_symmetry.space_group_name_H-M   'P 1'
#
loop_
_entity.id
_entity.type
_entity.pdbx_description
1 polymer ?
#
loop_
_entity_poly.entity_id
_entity_poly.type
_entity_poly.pdbx_seq_one_letter_code
_entity_poly.pdbx_strand_id
1 'polypeptide(L)'
;MTLRTVLLSLQALLSAAEPDDPQDAVVAKQYKEHPEMFRQTAKHWTSAYAGGPCKMPELDEKIRRLTDMGVEEHQARVALSTFDWDLERATEQIFS
;
A
#
# COMPACT_ATOMS: atom_id res chain seq x y z
N MET A 1 13.83 -21.89 -18.39
CA MET A 1 13.84 -21.11 -17.13
C MET A 1 13.90 -22.06 -15.95
N THR A 2 14.55 -21.68 -14.84
CA THR A 2 14.61 -22.45 -13.59
C THR A 2 13.93 -21.67 -12.45
N LEU A 3 13.58 -22.34 -11.34
CA LEU A 3 13.02 -21.68 -10.15
C LEU A 3 13.92 -20.54 -9.65
N ARG A 4 15.24 -20.75 -9.64
CA ARG A 4 16.22 -19.72 -9.28
C ARG A 4 16.08 -18.47 -10.15
N THR A 5 15.96 -18.64 -11.47
CA THR A 5 15.83 -17.49 -12.38
C THR A 5 14.50 -16.75 -12.19
N VAL A 6 13.41 -17.46 -11.87
CA VAL A 6 12.10 -16.85 -11.61
C VAL A 6 12.12 -16.05 -10.29
N LEU A 7 12.72 -16.57 -9.24
CA LEU A 7 12.82 -15.85 -7.96
C LEU A 7 13.67 -14.58 -8.09
N LEU A 8 14.77 -14.65 -8.85
CA LEU A 8 15.60 -13.48 -9.13
C LEU A 8 14.86 -12.43 -9.98
N SER A 9 14.04 -12.85 -10.94
CA SER A 9 13.23 -11.90 -11.72
C SER A 9 12.16 -11.22 -10.85
N LEU A 10 11.54 -11.94 -9.92
CA LEU A 10 10.60 -11.34 -8.96
C LEU A 10 11.30 -10.33 -8.05
N GLN A 11 12.50 -10.64 -7.55
CA GLN A 11 13.28 -9.69 -6.76
C GLN A 11 13.67 -8.44 -7.58
N ALA A 12 14.02 -8.61 -8.85
CA ALA A 12 14.29 -7.50 -9.75
C ALA A 12 13.03 -6.63 -9.98
N LEU A 13 11.87 -7.26 -10.17
CA LEU A 13 10.58 -6.57 -10.33
C LEU A 13 10.24 -5.70 -9.12
N LEU A 14 10.50 -6.18 -7.90
CA LEU A 14 10.31 -5.38 -6.68
C LEU A 14 11.26 -4.16 -6.60
N SER A 15 12.39 -4.21 -7.29
CA SER A 15 13.39 -3.12 -7.32
C SER A 15 13.16 -2.13 -8.46
N ALA A 16 12.50 -2.57 -9.54
CA ALA A 16 12.22 -1.79 -10.74
C ALA A 16 10.79 -2.09 -11.20
N ALA A 17 9.83 -1.32 -10.67
CA ALA A 17 8.44 -1.41 -11.07
C ALA A 17 8.22 -0.87 -12.49
N GLU A 18 7.29 -1.48 -13.22
CA GLU A 18 6.91 -1.07 -14.58
C GLU A 18 5.47 -0.50 -14.55
N PRO A 19 5.29 0.81 -14.30
CA PRO A 19 3.97 1.37 -14.03
C PRO A 19 3.14 1.60 -15.32
N ASP A 20 3.74 1.47 -16.50
CA ASP A 20 3.06 1.58 -17.81
C ASP A 20 2.34 0.29 -18.23
N ASP A 21 2.69 -0.85 -17.64
CA ASP A 21 1.97 -2.13 -17.77
C ASP A 21 1.54 -2.63 -16.37
N PRO A 22 0.53 -2.00 -15.74
CA PRO A 22 0.25 -2.23 -14.34
C PRO A 22 -0.63 -3.45 -14.09
N GLN A 23 -0.28 -4.23 -13.06
CA GLN A 23 -1.16 -5.26 -12.52
C GLN A 23 -2.30 -4.67 -11.67
N ASP A 24 -2.01 -3.57 -10.95
CA ASP A 24 -2.96 -2.80 -10.15
C ASP A 24 -2.91 -1.33 -10.57
N ALA A 25 -4.01 -0.85 -11.14
CA ALA A 25 -4.10 0.50 -11.69
C ALA A 25 -4.04 1.59 -10.61
N VAL A 26 -4.54 1.34 -9.39
CA VAL A 26 -4.55 2.31 -8.29
C VAL A 26 -3.13 2.51 -7.78
N VAL A 27 -2.42 1.40 -7.54
CA VAL A 27 -1.03 1.44 -7.07
C VAL A 27 -0.12 2.07 -8.12
N ALA A 28 -0.31 1.74 -9.39
CA ALA A 28 0.46 2.35 -10.48
C ALA A 28 0.19 3.85 -10.64
N LYS A 29 -1.06 4.28 -10.46
CA LYS A 29 -1.40 5.71 -10.43
C LYS A 29 -0.70 6.42 -9.28
N GLN A 30 -0.76 5.88 -8.07
CA GLN A 30 -0.05 6.46 -6.92
C GLN A 30 1.47 6.47 -7.14
N TYR A 31 2.04 5.44 -7.77
CA TYR A 31 3.46 5.39 -8.13
C TYR A 31 3.87 6.52 -9.08
N LYS A 32 3.05 6.81 -10.11
CA LYS A 32 3.32 7.85 -11.10
C LYS A 32 3.04 9.26 -10.60
N GLU A 33 1.89 9.47 -9.95
CA GLU A 33 1.40 10.80 -9.56
C GLU A 33 1.92 11.24 -8.18
N HIS A 34 2.08 10.31 -7.23
CA HIS A 34 2.46 10.59 -5.84
C HIS A 34 3.61 9.67 -5.37
N PRO A 35 4.80 9.75 -5.97
CA PRO A 35 5.89 8.81 -5.73
C PRO A 35 6.37 8.77 -4.27
N GLU A 36 6.35 9.90 -3.55
CA GLU A 36 6.69 9.95 -2.13
C GLU A 36 5.68 9.18 -1.27
N MET A 37 4.39 9.35 -1.58
CA MET A 37 3.32 8.66 -0.90
C MET A 37 3.35 7.17 -1.19
N PHE A 38 3.54 6.77 -2.46
CA PHE A 38 3.77 5.37 -2.83
C PHE A 38 4.89 4.75 -1.98
N ARG A 39 6.02 5.44 -1.79
CA ARG A 39 7.12 4.92 -0.97
C ARG A 39 6.73 4.75 0.50
N GLN A 40 5.91 5.64 1.04
CA GLN A 40 5.41 5.51 2.42
C GLN A 40 4.43 4.35 2.54
N THR A 41 3.47 4.25 1.61
CA THR A 41 2.51 3.13 1.51
C THR A 41 3.26 1.80 1.40
N ALA A 42 4.20 1.67 0.46
CA ALA A 42 4.98 0.45 0.25
C ALA A 42 5.77 0.04 1.51
N LYS A 43 6.40 1.00 2.21
CA LYS A 43 7.09 0.75 3.48
C LYS A 43 6.13 0.27 4.57
N HIS A 44 4.99 0.92 4.71
CA HIS A 44 3.97 0.56 5.70
C HIS A 44 3.44 -0.87 5.44
N TRP A 45 3.11 -1.20 4.20
CA TRP A 45 2.68 -2.55 3.82
C TRP A 45 3.78 -3.60 4.04
N THR A 46 5.04 -3.26 3.75
CA THR A 46 6.19 -4.13 4.04
C THR A 46 6.34 -4.38 5.55
N SER A 47 6.15 -3.35 6.38
CA SER A 47 6.18 -3.50 7.84
C SER A 47 5.04 -4.38 8.36
N ALA A 48 3.83 -4.18 7.83
CA ALA A 48 2.63 -4.89 8.29
C ALA A 48 2.59 -6.36 7.86
N TYR A 49 2.95 -6.67 6.62
CA TYR A 49 2.78 -8.01 6.03
C TYR A 49 4.08 -8.79 5.82
N ALA A 50 5.22 -8.12 5.77
CA ALA A 50 6.51 -8.75 5.47
C ALA A 50 7.58 -8.53 6.57
N GLY A 51 7.19 -8.00 7.73
CA GLY A 51 8.10 -7.81 8.87
C GLY A 51 9.20 -6.76 8.65
N GLY A 52 8.97 -5.80 7.74
CA GLY A 52 9.91 -4.71 7.49
C GLY A 52 10.19 -3.85 8.72
N PRO A 53 11.39 -3.25 8.85
CA PRO A 53 11.78 -2.49 10.03
C PRO A 53 11.13 -1.10 10.13
N CYS A 54 10.59 -0.58 9.03
CA CYS A 54 10.10 0.79 8.92
C CYS A 54 8.63 0.89 9.32
N LYS A 55 8.37 1.14 10.62
CA LYS A 55 7.03 1.46 11.12
C LYS A 55 6.67 2.91 10.82
N MET A 56 5.40 3.15 10.47
CA MET A 56 4.90 4.48 10.13
C MET A 56 3.76 4.84 11.08
N PRO A 57 4.06 5.40 12.27
CA PRO A 57 3.07 5.59 13.32
C PRO A 57 1.91 6.50 12.90
N GLU A 58 2.16 7.47 12.01
CA GLU A 58 1.13 8.38 11.48
C GLU A 58 0.08 7.62 10.63
N LEU A 59 0.51 6.64 9.85
CA LEU A 59 -0.37 5.82 9.03
C LEU A 59 -1.12 4.78 9.88
N ASP A 60 -0.44 4.22 10.88
CA ASP A 60 -1.04 3.32 11.87
C ASP A 60 -2.14 4.04 12.68
N GLU A 61 -1.95 5.31 13.03
CA GLU A 61 -2.98 6.10 13.73
C GLU A 61 -4.24 6.28 12.86
N LYS A 62 -4.07 6.57 11.57
CA LYS A 62 -5.21 6.69 10.63
C LYS A 62 -6.00 5.38 10.52
N ILE A 63 -5.31 4.25 10.44
CA ILE A 63 -5.95 2.92 10.44
C ILE A 63 -6.69 2.69 11.75
N ARG A 64 -6.06 3.00 12.90
CA ARG A 64 -6.68 2.85 14.22
C ARG A 64 -7.98 3.64 14.34
N ARG A 65 -8.05 4.84 13.76
CA ARG A 65 -9.30 5.64 13.75
C ARG A 65 -10.42 4.94 12.99
N LEU A 66 -10.13 4.34 11.83
CA LEU A 66 -11.12 3.55 11.09
C LEU A 66 -11.51 2.26 11.83
N THR A 67 -10.55 1.62 12.50
CA THR A 67 -10.83 0.43 13.31
C THR A 67 -11.69 0.75 14.53
N ASP A 68 -11.53 1.93 15.14
CA ASP A 68 -12.40 2.40 16.22
C ASP A 68 -13.86 2.60 15.76
N MET A 69 -14.04 2.94 14.48
CA MET A 69 -15.36 3.00 13.82
C MET A 69 -15.93 1.63 13.43
N GLY A 70 -15.24 0.52 13.76
CA GLY A 70 -15.68 -0.84 13.49
C GLY A 70 -15.23 -1.44 12.15
N VAL A 71 -14.34 -0.77 11.42
CA VAL A 71 -13.78 -1.27 10.15
C VAL A 71 -12.65 -2.28 10.44
N GLU A 72 -12.58 -3.37 9.68
CA GLU A 72 -11.46 -4.32 9.78
C GLU A 72 -10.12 -3.65 9.43
N GLU A 73 -9.04 -3.96 10.16
CA GLU A 73 -7.72 -3.33 9.96
C GLU A 73 -7.21 -3.44 8.51
N HIS A 74 -7.35 -4.61 7.88
CA HIS A 74 -6.89 -4.80 6.50
C HIS A 74 -7.74 -3.96 5.52
N GLN A 75 -9.05 -3.95 5.69
CA GLN A 75 -9.96 -3.14 4.87
C GLN A 75 -9.67 -1.65 5.03
N ALA A 76 -9.46 -1.17 6.26
CA ALA A 76 -9.06 0.20 6.56
C ALA A 76 -7.73 0.57 5.88
N ARG A 77 -6.73 -0.33 5.95
CA ARG A 77 -5.43 -0.14 5.30
C ARG A 77 -5.55 -0.06 3.78
N VAL A 78 -6.36 -0.93 3.15
CA VAL A 78 -6.62 -0.90 1.70
C VAL A 78 -7.28 0.42 1.31
N ALA A 79 -8.38 0.79 1.97
CA ALA A 79 -9.12 2.01 1.67
C ALA A 79 -8.22 3.25 1.81
N LEU A 80 -7.52 3.40 2.94
CA LEU A 80 -6.60 4.52 3.15
C LEU A 80 -5.49 4.54 2.09
N SER A 81 -4.93 3.40 1.70
CA SER A 81 -3.88 3.35 0.68
C SER A 81 -4.39 3.76 -0.71
N THR A 82 -5.65 3.44 -1.03
CA THR A 82 -6.31 3.80 -2.30
C THR A 82 -6.63 5.28 -2.41
N PHE A 83 -6.93 5.95 -1.29
CA PHE A 83 -7.28 7.38 -1.25
C PHE A 83 -6.16 8.25 -0.69
N ASP A 84 -4.91 7.90 -0.98
CA ASP A 84 -3.76 8.75 -0.65
C ASP A 84 -3.64 9.09 0.86
N TRP A 85 -4.09 8.15 1.70
CA TRP A 85 -4.18 8.28 3.17
C TRP A 85 -5.06 9.43 3.66
N ASP A 86 -6.03 9.84 2.84
CA ASP A 86 -7.09 10.77 3.22
C ASP A 86 -8.16 10.04 4.03
N LEU A 87 -8.33 10.43 5.29
CA LEU A 87 -9.24 9.76 6.21
C LEU A 87 -10.71 10.05 5.88
N GLU A 88 -11.02 11.27 5.43
CA GLU A 88 -12.39 11.65 5.09
C GLU A 88 -12.86 10.85 3.88
N ARG A 89 -12.07 10.87 2.80
CA ARG A 89 -12.39 10.16 1.56
C ARG A 89 -12.45 8.64 1.75
N ALA A 90 -11.53 8.08 2.54
CA ALA A 90 -11.54 6.66 2.85
C ALA A 90 -12.77 6.27 3.68
N THR A 91 -13.17 7.12 4.64
CA THR A 91 -14.39 6.90 5.44
C THR A 91 -15.63 6.95 4.56
N GLU A 92 -15.75 7.97 3.70
CA GLU A 92 -16.85 8.09 2.74
C GLU A 92 -16.98 6.86 1.85
N GLN A 93 -15.88 6.32 1.33
CA GLN A 93 -15.92 5.11 0.50
C GLN A 93 -16.35 3.85 1.26
N ILE A 94 -16.02 3.73 2.55
CA ILE A 94 -16.34 2.54 3.35
C ILE A 94 -17.81 2.52 3.78
N PHE A 95 -18.37 3.70 4.06
CA PHE A 95 -19.73 3.84 4.59
C PHE A 95 -20.77 4.31 3.54
N SER A 96 -20.36 4.55 2.29
CA SER A 96 -21.25 4.74 1.13
C SER A 96 -21.66 3.41 0.51
#